data_AF-A0A6G4U5J3-F1
#
_entry.id   AF-A0A6G4U5J3-F1
#
_cell.length_a   1.000
_cell.length_b   1.000
_cell.length_c   1.000
_cell.angle_alpha   90.00
_cell.angle_beta   90.00
_cell.angle_gamma   90.00
#
_symmetry.space_group_name_H-M   'P 1'
#
loop_
_entity.id
_entity.type
_entity.pdbx_description
1 polymer ?
#
loop_
_entity_poly.entity_id
_entity_poly.type
_entity_poly.pdbx_seq_one_letter_code
_entity_poly.pdbx_strand_id
1 'polypeptide(L)' 'MSLSRRTFLGMTAAATAAGLSSPLIGSTLDQAAGAERAAPAAEFAIGVRQFNWSRGSRSLVTKIFYPTP' A
#
# COMPACT_ATOMS: atom_id res chain seq x y z
N MET A 1 -1.15 18.95 -35.57
CA MET A 1 -0.95 19.92 -34.47
C MET A 1 -1.11 19.18 -33.15
N SER A 2 -0.06 19.12 -32.35
CA SER A 2 -0.06 18.42 -31.05
C SER A 2 -0.44 19.42 -29.96
N LEU A 3 -1.48 19.12 -29.18
CA LEU A 3 -1.88 19.95 -28.05
C LEU A 3 -0.81 19.87 -26.95
N SER A 4 -0.30 21.04 -26.55
CA SER A 4 0.78 21.16 -25.58
C SER A 4 0.34 20.58 -24.23
N ARG A 5 1.12 19.63 -23.70
CA ARG A 5 0.90 18.91 -22.43
C ARG A 5 0.58 19.82 -21.23
N ARG A 6 0.98 21.09 -21.34
CA ARG A 6 0.79 22.15 -20.33
C ARG A 6 -0.67 22.60 -20.22
N THR A 7 -1.45 22.57 -21.31
CA THR A 7 -2.87 22.95 -21.30
C THR A 7 -3.74 21.91 -20.59
N PHE A 8 -3.36 20.62 -20.68
CA PHE A 8 -4.11 19.53 -20.05
C PHE A 8 -3.96 19.51 -18.52
N LEU A 9 -2.78 19.90 -18.00
CA LEU A 9 -2.50 19.96 -16.56
C LEU A 9 -3.18 21.15 -15.87
N GLY A 10 -3.48 22.23 -16.59
CA GLY A 10 -4.20 23.39 -16.03
C GLY A 10 -5.69 23.14 -15.80
N MET A 11 -6.32 22.30 -16.62
CA MET A 11 -7.75 21.98 -16.50
C MET A 11 -8.05 20.99 -15.36
N THR A 12 -7.11 20.10 -15.02
CA THR A 12 -7.29 19.14 -13.92
C THR A 12 -7.13 19.78 -12.55
N ALA A 13 -6.33 20.84 -12.41
CA ALA A 13 -6.18 21.58 -11.16
C ALA A 13 -7.43 22.43 -10.82
N ALA A 14 -8.21 22.86 -11.81
CA ALA A 14 -9.46 23.58 -11.57
C ALA A 14 -10.62 22.66 -11.14
N ALA A 15 -10.56 21.36 -11.49
CA ALA A 15 -11.59 20.39 -11.12
C ALA A 15 -11.46 19.89 -9.66
N THR A 16 -10.32 20.07 -9.01
CA THR A 16 -10.09 19.62 -7.62
C THR A 16 -10.37 20.71 -6.58
N ALA A 17 -10.66 21.94 -6.99
CA ALA A 17 -10.90 23.07 -6.08
C ALA A 17 -12.36 23.17 -5.56
N ALA A 18 -13.27 22.30 -6.03
CA ALA A 18 -14.70 22.36 -5.71
C ALA A 18 -15.25 21.07 -5.07
N GLY A 19 -14.45 20.36 -4.28
CA GLY A 19 -14.89 19.11 -3.64
C GLY A 19 -14.14 18.82 -2.35
N LEU A 20 -14.65 19.39 -1.26
CA LEU A 20 -14.18 19.14 0.09
C LEU A 20 -14.27 17.66 0.47
N SER A 21 -13.24 17.23 1.20
CA SER A 21 -13.11 16.02 2.03
C SER A 21 -13.14 14.66 1.33
N SER A 22 -11.96 14.21 0.91
CA SER A 22 -11.61 12.79 0.96
C SER A 22 -10.41 12.60 1.90
N PRO A 23 -10.60 12.17 3.16
CA PRO A 23 -9.51 11.66 3.96
C PRO A 23 -9.43 10.14 3.73
N LEU A 24 -9.16 9.69 2.51
CA LEU A 24 -9.01 8.26 2.23
C LEU A 24 -7.56 7.75 2.40
N ILE A 25 -6.61 8.63 2.74
CA ILE A 25 -5.22 8.25 2.97
C ILE A 25 -4.65 9.11 4.12
N GLY A 26 -4.93 8.74 5.37
CA GLY A 26 -4.32 9.43 6.51
C GLY A 26 -5.08 9.21 7.81
N SER A 27 -4.97 8.02 8.39
CA SER A 27 -5.17 7.78 9.84
C SER A 27 -4.99 6.33 10.29
N THR A 28 -4.73 5.35 9.40
CA THR A 28 -4.58 3.95 9.85
C THR A 28 -3.14 3.47 10.08
N LEU A 29 -2.13 4.33 9.92
CA LEU A 29 -0.74 3.95 10.16
C LEU A 29 -0.32 4.04 11.65
N ASP A 30 -1.14 4.64 12.52
CA ASP A 30 -0.81 4.85 13.94
C ASP A 30 -1.45 3.83 14.91
N GLN A 31 -2.06 2.75 14.41
CA GLN A 31 -2.57 1.67 15.26
C GLN A 31 -1.95 0.32 14.89
N ALA A 32 -0.62 0.29 14.85
CA ALA A 32 0.17 -0.94 14.80
C ALA A 32 0.94 -1.17 16.12
N ALA A 33 0.41 -0.68 17.24
CA ALA A 33 0.95 -0.93 18.58
C ALA A 33 0.01 -1.87 19.37
N GLY A 34 0.26 -3.17 19.22
CA GLY A 34 0.37 -4.08 20.37
C GLY A 34 -0.90 -4.60 21.03
N ALA A 35 -1.81 -5.24 20.29
CA ALA A 35 -2.47 -6.42 20.85
C ALA A 35 -1.68 -7.64 20.36
N GLU A 36 -1.02 -8.35 21.28
CA GLU A 36 -0.42 -9.64 20.96
C GLU A 36 -1.56 -10.57 20.51
N ARG A 37 -1.57 -10.90 19.22
CA ARG A 37 -2.59 -11.78 18.68
C ARG A 37 -2.39 -13.13 19.35
N ALA A 38 -3.44 -13.64 20.00
CA ALA A 38 -3.43 -14.95 20.63
C ALA A 38 -2.81 -15.97 19.66
N ALA A 39 -1.86 -16.74 20.18
CA ALA A 39 -1.18 -17.76 19.39
C ALA A 39 -2.22 -18.75 18.83
N PRO A 40 -2.04 -19.24 17.59
CA PRO A 40 -2.85 -20.33 17.08
C PRO A 40 -2.84 -21.51 18.06
N ALA A 41 -4.01 -22.07 18.38
CA ALA A 41 -4.12 -23.20 19.29
C ALA A 41 -3.63 -24.53 18.69
N ALA A 42 -3.47 -24.59 17.36
CA ALA A 42 -2.99 -25.75 16.64
C ALA A 42 -1.52 -25.55 16.23
N GLU A 43 -0.72 -26.60 16.42
CA GLU A 43 0.65 -26.64 15.91
C GLU A 43 0.64 -27.02 14.43
N PHE A 44 1.47 -26.35 13.64
CA PHE A 44 1.69 -26.64 12.24
C PHE A 44 3.11 -26.25 11.83
N ALA A 45 3.67 -26.96 10.85
CA ALA A 45 4.91 -26.55 10.23
C ALA A 45 4.71 -25.22 9.49
N ILE A 46 5.69 -24.32 9.60
CA ILE A 46 5.63 -22.99 8.96
C ILE A 46 6.58 -22.97 7.77
N GLY A 47 6.01 -22.81 6.58
CA GLY A 47 6.72 -22.48 5.36
C GLY A 47 6.99 -20.98 5.28
N VAL A 48 8.11 -20.61 4.65
CA VAL A 48 8.45 -19.22 4.37
C VAL A 48 8.74 -19.05 2.89
N ARG A 49 8.10 -18.05 2.29
CA ARG A 49 8.42 -17.62 0.93
C ARG A 49 8.87 -16.17 0.93
N GLN A 50 10.00 -15.91 0.29
CA GLN A 50 10.51 -14.55 0.11
C GLN A 50 10.31 -14.10 -1.34
N PHE A 51 9.89 -12.85 -1.50
CA PHE A 51 9.82 -12.16 -2.77
C PHE A 51 10.63 -10.87 -2.72
N ASN A 52 11.36 -10.60 -3.79
CA ASN A 52 12.08 -9.36 -3.98
C ASN A 52 11.41 -8.61 -5.13
N TRP A 53 10.77 -7.49 -4.83
CA TRP A 53 10.05 -6.65 -5.78
C TRP A 53 10.88 -5.42 -6.14
N SER A 54 10.70 -4.93 -7.37
CA SER A 54 11.27 -3.67 -7.82
C SER A 54 10.30 -2.88 -8.69
N ARG A 55 10.32 -1.55 -8.55
CA ARG A 55 9.59 -0.61 -9.41
C ARG A 55 10.37 0.70 -9.54
N GLY A 56 11.02 0.91 -10.68
CA GLY A 56 11.91 2.05 -10.88
C GLY A 56 13.06 2.03 -9.88
N SER A 57 13.25 3.13 -9.14
CA SER A 57 14.26 3.24 -8.08
C SER A 57 13.82 2.69 -6.71
N ARG A 58 12.63 2.08 -6.62
CA ARG A 58 12.12 1.51 -5.36
C ARG A 58 12.25 -0.01 -5.35
N SER A 59 12.66 -0.55 -4.21
CA SER A 59 12.66 -1.98 -3.94
C SER A 59 11.84 -2.29 -2.69
N LEU A 60 11.28 -3.50 -2.65
CA LEU A 60 10.57 -4.03 -1.49
C LEU A 60 10.87 -5.52 -1.36
N VAL A 61 11.21 -5.96 -0.15
CA VAL A 61 11.32 -7.39 0.18
C VAL A 61 10.10 -7.77 1.01
N THR A 62 9.45 -8.87 0.64
CA THR A 62 8.31 -9.43 1.38
C THR A 62 8.61 -10.86 1.78
N LYS A 63 8.33 -11.20 3.04
CA LYS A 63 8.33 -12.58 3.55
C LYS A 63 6.91 -12.97 3.91
N ILE A 64 6.45 -14.11 3.39
CA ILE A 64 5.13 -14.68 3.68
C ILE A 64 5.34 -15.96 4.48
N PHE A 65 4.76 -16.00 5.68
CA PHE A 65 4.71 -17.16 6.55
C PHE A 65 3.36 -17.83 6.38
N TYR A 66 3.35 -19.14 6.11
CA TYR A 66 2.11 -19.89 5.86
C TYR A 66 2.21 -21.32 6.41
N PRO A 67 1.08 -21.93 6.85
CA PRO A 67 1.07 -23.33 7.25
C PRO A 67 1.44 -24.26 6.10
N THR A 68 2.26 -25.26 6.39
CA THR A 68 2.60 -26.33 5.45
C THR A 68 2.19 -27.69 6.02
N PRO A 69 1.73 -28.63 5.19
CA PRO A 69 1.47 -30.01 5.61
C PRO A 69 2.74 -30.71 6.09
#